data_AF-A0A7S0QIY8-F1
#
_entry.id   AF-A0A7S0QIY8-F1
#
_cell.length_a   1.000
_cell.length_b   1.000
_cell.length_c   1.000
_cell.angle_alpha   90.00
_cell.angle_beta   90.00
_cell.angle_gamma   90.00
#
_symmetry.space_group_name_H-M   'P 1'
#
loop_
_entity.id
_entity.type
_entity.pdbx_description
1 polymer ?
#
loop_
_entity_poly.entity_id
_entity_poly.type
_entity_poly.pdbx_seq_one_letter_code
_entity_poly.pdbx_strand_id
1 'polypeptide(L)'
;GQGGWYSGGGYVVGLPYLPYNNTQDLARQAVLRLRDDRWIDQQTRAVFVDFNLVNPAQGTIIVARLLAELPASGGVLPRMFLRIVRAEQLYPTTREVLNLTLEVFLLVLIIAYMLVEIRALRRVGAGAYFGS
;
A
#
# COMPACT_ATOMS: atom_id res chain seq x y z
N GLY A 1 6.26 -3.67 -11.39
CA GLY A 1 6.47 -2.23 -11.35
C GLY A 1 6.47 -1.74 -12.78
N GLN A 2 7.50 -1.00 -13.22
CA GLN A 2 7.53 -0.47 -14.59
C GLN A 2 7.78 -1.57 -15.63
N GLY A 3 8.51 -2.63 -15.27
CA GLY A 3 8.78 -3.77 -16.15
C GLY A 3 7.65 -4.80 -16.28
N GLY A 4 6.52 -4.63 -15.57
CA GLY A 4 5.37 -5.54 -15.64
C GLY A 4 4.63 -5.77 -14.32
N TRP A 5 3.63 -6.64 -14.37
CA TRP A 5 2.83 -7.07 -13.21
C TRP A 5 3.49 -8.26 -12.54
N TYR A 6 3.70 -8.17 -11.22
CA TYR A 6 4.19 -9.28 -10.40
C TYR A 6 3.02 -9.83 -9.60
N SER A 7 2.81 -11.15 -9.67
CA SER A 7 1.83 -11.84 -8.82
C SER A 7 2.35 -11.96 -7.39
N GLY A 8 1.50 -12.36 -6.45
CA GLY A 8 1.88 -12.55 -5.04
C GLY A 8 2.68 -13.83 -4.74
N GLY A 9 3.18 -14.55 -5.76
CA GLY A 9 3.98 -15.76 -5.59
C GLY A 9 5.48 -15.48 -5.40
N GLY A 10 6.27 -16.54 -5.18
CA GLY A 10 7.73 -16.48 -5.09
C GLY A 10 8.27 -17.05 -3.78
N TYR A 11 9.51 -16.69 -3.47
CA TYR A 11 10.18 -17.09 -2.23
C TYR A 11 10.20 -15.92 -1.25
N VAL A 12 9.97 -16.20 0.03
CA VAL A 12 9.92 -15.20 1.09
C VAL A 12 10.86 -15.60 2.21
N VAL A 13 11.62 -14.64 2.71
CA VAL A 13 12.51 -14.82 3.87
C VAL A 13 12.19 -13.72 4.87
N GLY A 14 11.75 -14.12 6.06
CA GLY A 14 11.56 -13.20 7.18
C GLY A 14 12.90 -12.89 7.83
N LEU A 15 13.31 -11.62 7.82
CA LEU A 15 14.46 -11.20 8.61
C LEU A 15 14.07 -11.20 10.10
N PRO A 16 14.93 -11.73 10.98
CA PRO A 16 14.64 -11.75 12.41
C PRO A 16 14.49 -10.33 12.94
N TYR A 17 13.37 -10.10 13.61
CA TYR A 17 13.06 -8.87 14.34
C TYR A 17 12.69 -9.32 15.76
N LEU A 18 13.64 -9.23 16.68
CA LEU A 18 13.38 -9.43 18.10
C LEU A 18 14.04 -8.30 18.89
N PRO A 19 13.41 -7.79 19.95
CA PRO A 19 13.93 -6.65 20.72
C PRO A 19 15.12 -7.00 21.64
N TYR A 20 15.58 -8.25 21.65
CA TYR A 20 16.69 -8.70 22.49
C TYR A 20 18.03 -8.66 21.74
N ASN A 21 19.13 -8.55 22.50
CA ASN A 21 20.51 -8.42 21.98
C ASN A 21 20.81 -9.38 20.81
N ASN A 22 21.62 -8.90 19.85
CA ASN A 22 22.16 -9.63 18.69
C ASN A 22 21.26 -9.74 17.41
N THR A 23 20.12 -9.06 17.36
CA THR A 23 19.20 -9.11 16.19
C THR A 23 19.81 -8.62 14.89
N GLN A 24 20.65 -7.57 14.94
CA GLN A 24 21.33 -7.08 13.75
C GLN A 24 22.29 -8.11 13.17
N ASP A 25 23.01 -8.83 14.03
CA ASP A 25 23.96 -9.87 13.60
C ASP A 25 23.24 -11.10 13.04
N LEU A 26 22.10 -11.49 13.63
CA LEU A 26 21.25 -12.55 13.09
C LEU A 26 20.66 -12.18 11.73
N ALA A 27 20.16 -10.94 11.57
CA ALA A 27 19.67 -10.46 10.29
C ALA A 27 20.79 -10.39 9.25
N ARG A 28 21.99 -9.95 9.64
CA ARG A 28 23.18 -9.95 8.80
C ARG A 28 23.57 -11.36 8.36
N GLN A 29 23.59 -12.32 9.29
CA GLN A 29 23.86 -13.72 8.98
C GLN A 29 22.83 -14.32 8.02
N ALA A 30 21.54 -14.00 8.20
CA ALA A 30 20.50 -14.43 7.29
C ALA A 30 20.73 -13.88 5.87
N VAL A 31 21.05 -12.59 5.74
CA VAL A 31 21.36 -11.97 4.43
C VAL A 31 22.62 -12.57 3.80
N LEU A 32 23.67 -12.84 4.60
CA LEU A 32 24.89 -13.48 4.11
C LEU A 32 24.60 -14.90 3.61
N ARG A 33 23.78 -15.66 4.33
CA ARG A 33 23.36 -17.00 3.89
C ARG A 33 22.60 -16.95 2.57
N LEU A 34 21.67 -16.01 2.40
CA LEU A 34 20.96 -15.83 1.13
C LEU A 34 21.91 -15.48 -0.03
N ARG A 35 22.97 -14.73 0.26
CA ARG A 35 24.03 -14.43 -0.72
C ARG A 35 24.81 -15.70 -1.08
N ASP A 36 25.24 -16.47 -0.09
CA ASP A 36 26.01 -17.70 -0.28
C ASP A 36 25.20 -18.76 -1.05
N ASP A 37 23.91 -18.85 -0.77
CA ASP A 37 22.95 -19.73 -1.46
C ASP A 37 22.57 -19.24 -2.86
N ARG A 38 23.08 -18.07 -3.31
CA ARG A 38 22.71 -17.41 -4.58
C ARG A 38 21.19 -17.26 -4.75
N TRP A 39 20.52 -16.84 -3.67
CA TRP A 39 19.07 -16.66 -3.65
C TRP A 39 18.55 -15.67 -4.71
N ILE A 40 19.38 -14.70 -5.10
CA ILE A 40 19.16 -13.87 -6.28
C ILE A 40 20.04 -14.40 -7.39
N ASP A 41 19.41 -14.83 -8.47
CA ASP A 41 20.07 -15.39 -9.65
C ASP A 41 19.66 -14.65 -10.94
N GLN A 42 20.11 -15.15 -12.10
CA GLN A 42 19.79 -14.56 -13.41
C GLN A 42 18.32 -14.71 -13.82
N GLN A 43 17.58 -15.62 -13.18
CA GLN A 43 16.15 -15.85 -13.44
C GLN A 43 15.28 -14.93 -12.57
N THR A 44 15.83 -14.41 -11.47
CA THR A 44 15.16 -13.46 -10.58
C THR A 44 14.82 -12.19 -11.35
N ARG A 45 13.53 -11.81 -11.35
CA ARG A 45 13.03 -10.62 -12.08
C ARG A 45 12.74 -9.42 -11.20
N ALA A 46 12.44 -9.66 -9.93
CA ALA A 46 12.17 -8.63 -8.96
C ALA A 46 12.48 -9.12 -7.55
N VAL A 47 13.03 -8.23 -6.74
CA VAL A 47 13.22 -8.43 -5.30
C VAL A 47 12.45 -7.35 -4.57
N PHE A 48 11.64 -7.77 -3.61
CA PHE A 48 10.84 -6.89 -2.76
C PHE A 48 11.38 -6.93 -1.33
N VAL A 49 11.59 -5.76 -0.74
CA VAL A 49 11.90 -5.61 0.69
C VAL A 49 10.81 -4.76 1.30
N ASP A 50 9.94 -5.41 2.07
CA ASP A 50 8.78 -4.80 2.71
C ASP A 50 9.02 -4.68 4.22
N PHE A 51 8.84 -3.47 4.77
CA PHE A 51 8.93 -3.23 6.20
C PHE A 51 8.03 -2.07 6.62
N ASN A 52 7.64 -2.06 7.88
CA ASN A 52 6.82 -1.00 8.47
C ASN A 52 7.67 -0.19 9.45
N LEU A 53 7.59 1.14 9.35
CA LEU A 53 8.16 2.06 10.32
C LEU A 53 7.03 2.66 11.15
N VAL A 54 7.15 2.65 12.47
CA VAL A 54 6.15 3.23 13.37
C VAL A 54 6.73 4.52 13.95
N ASN A 55 5.97 5.61 13.87
CA ASN A 55 6.24 6.84 14.59
C ASN A 55 5.16 7.02 15.69
N PRO A 56 5.45 6.59 16.94
CA PRO A 56 4.49 6.66 18.03
C PRO A 56 4.08 8.10 18.39
N ALA A 57 4.99 9.06 18.23
CA ALA A 57 4.73 10.46 18.62
C ALA A 57 3.65 11.13 17.77
N GLN A 58 3.55 10.75 16.49
CA GLN A 58 2.51 11.24 15.57
C GLN A 58 1.41 10.21 15.30
N GLY A 59 1.46 9.03 15.92
CA GLY A 59 0.49 7.96 15.67
C GLY A 59 0.45 7.52 14.20
N THR A 60 1.59 7.47 13.50
CA THR A 60 1.64 7.09 12.08
C THR A 60 2.46 5.83 11.86
N ILE A 61 2.04 5.04 10.87
CA ILE A 61 2.74 3.88 10.36
C ILE A 61 3.11 4.17 8.91
N ILE A 62 4.37 4.00 8.55
CA ILE A 62 4.86 4.10 7.19
C ILE A 62 5.07 2.68 6.69
N VAL A 63 4.27 2.27 5.71
CA VAL A 63 4.46 1.02 4.97
C VAL A 63 5.45 1.31 3.85
N ALA A 64 6.65 0.75 3.95
CA ALA A 64 7.72 0.92 2.99
C ALA A 64 7.93 -0.36 2.16
N ARG A 65 8.02 -0.20 0.85
CA ARG A 65 8.35 -1.26 -0.10
C ARG A 65 9.48 -0.81 -1.00
N LEU A 66 10.62 -1.47 -0.89
CA LEU A 66 11.73 -1.34 -1.83
C LEU A 66 11.59 -2.43 -2.89
N LEU A 67 11.67 -2.05 -4.15
CA LEU A 67 11.60 -2.93 -5.30
C LEU A 67 12.88 -2.78 -6.11
N ALA A 68 13.62 -3.87 -6.30
CA ALA A 68 14.70 -3.95 -7.28
C ALA A 68 14.25 -4.83 -8.44
N GLU A 69 13.96 -4.24 -9.61
CA GLU A 69 13.67 -5.02 -10.83
C GLU A 69 14.99 -5.39 -11.53
N LEU A 70 15.11 -6.64 -11.99
CA LEU A 70 16.28 -7.19 -12.67
C LEU A 70 15.90 -7.58 -14.12
N PRO A 71 16.14 -6.70 -15.10
CA PRO A 71 15.84 -6.99 -16.50
C PRO A 71 16.69 -8.14 -17.06
N ALA A 72 16.18 -8.82 -18.09
CA ALA A 72 16.93 -9.87 -18.78
C ALA A 72 18.19 -9.36 -19.49
N SER A 73 18.24 -8.07 -19.83
CA SER A 73 19.42 -7.38 -20.38
C SER A 73 20.51 -7.12 -19.34
N GLY A 74 20.26 -7.42 -18.06
CA GLY A 74 21.12 -7.05 -16.94
C GLY A 74 20.77 -5.68 -16.33
N GLY A 75 21.53 -5.31 -15.30
CA GLY A 75 21.30 -4.10 -14.50
C GLY A 75 20.28 -4.28 -13.38
N VAL A 76 20.06 -3.20 -12.61
CA VAL A 76 19.10 -3.15 -11.51
C VAL A 76 18.33 -1.84 -11.60
N LEU A 77 16.99 -1.91 -11.57
CA LEU A 77 16.10 -0.76 -11.56
C LEU A 77 15.46 -0.63 -10.17
N PRO A 78 16.04 0.17 -9.25
CA PRO A 78 15.50 0.36 -7.92
C PRO A 78 14.29 1.30 -7.92
N ARG A 79 13.31 0.99 -7.08
CA ARG A 79 12.14 1.81 -6.79
C ARG A 79 11.78 1.72 -5.32
N MET A 80 11.24 2.80 -4.79
CA MET A 80 10.75 2.85 -3.42
C MET A 80 9.31 3.35 -3.43
N PHE A 81 8.45 2.63 -2.72
CA PHE A 81 7.07 3.01 -2.47
C PHE A 81 6.92 3.24 -0.97
N LEU A 82 6.42 4.42 -0.60
CA LEU A 82 6.14 4.78 0.78
C LEU A 82 4.66 5.12 0.89
N ARG A 83 3.96 4.46 1.81
CA ARG A 83 2.57 4.78 2.14
C ARG A 83 2.47 5.10 3.61
N ILE A 84 2.11 6.34 3.91
CA ILE A 84 1.88 6.81 5.27
C ILE A 84 0.42 6.52 5.62
N VAL A 85 0.21 5.81 6.72
CA VAL A 85 -1.09 5.43 7.27
C VAL A 85 -1.16 5.95 8.69
N ARG A 86 -2.28 6.58 9.07
CA ARG A 86 -2.51 6.96 10.47
C ARG A 86 -2.95 5.73 11.26
N ALA A 87 -2.28 5.46 12.38
CA ALA A 87 -2.58 4.36 13.29
C ALA A 87 -3.81 4.64 14.19
N GLU A 88 -4.38 5.85 14.09
CA GLU A 88 -5.43 6.39 14.95
C GLU A 88 -6.77 5.61 14.91
N GLN A 89 -6.90 4.52 14.16
CA GLN A 89 -8.12 3.70 14.12
C GLN A 89 -8.46 2.95 15.43
N LEU A 90 -7.62 3.02 16.47
CA LEU A 90 -7.84 2.22 17.69
C LEU A 90 -8.60 2.96 18.80
N TYR A 91 -8.74 4.29 18.76
CA TYR A 91 -9.48 5.06 19.77
C TYR A 91 -10.17 6.29 19.17
N PRO A 92 -11.52 6.37 19.19
CA PRO A 92 -12.23 7.51 18.62
C PRO A 92 -11.92 8.79 19.39
N THR A 93 -11.11 9.66 18.80
CA THR A 93 -10.95 11.03 19.26
C THR A 93 -12.16 11.88 18.86
N THR A 94 -12.42 13.01 19.54
CA THR A 94 -13.54 13.92 19.20
C THR A 94 -13.50 14.37 17.73
N ARG A 95 -12.30 14.47 17.15
CA ARG A 95 -12.09 14.81 15.74
C ARG A 95 -12.57 13.70 14.80
N GLU A 96 -12.35 12.44 15.14
CA GLU A 96 -12.79 11.30 14.33
C GLU A 96 -14.30 11.15 14.30
N VAL A 97 -14.96 11.36 15.44
CA VAL A 97 -16.44 11.35 15.49
C VAL A 97 -17.01 12.46 14.62
N LEU A 98 -16.40 13.65 14.64
CA LEU A 98 -16.79 14.75 13.76
C LEU A 98 -16.59 14.40 12.28
N ASN A 99 -15.41 13.87 11.92
CA ASN A 99 -15.09 13.47 10.55
C ASN A 99 -16.08 12.40 10.04
N LEU A 100 -16.34 11.37 10.84
CA LEU A 100 -17.31 10.32 10.52
C LEU A 100 -18.72 10.89 10.31
N THR A 101 -19.15 11.80 11.19
CA THR A 101 -20.46 12.44 11.08
C THR A 101 -20.56 13.24 9.77
N LEU A 102 -19.52 13.99 9.42
CA LEU A 102 -19.46 14.74 8.17
C LEU A 102 -19.41 13.83 6.93
N GLU A 103 -18.68 12.71 7.00
CA GLU A 103 -18.64 11.71 5.93
C GLU A 103 -20.01 11.07 5.69
N VAL A 104 -20.70 10.67 6.76
CA VAL A 104 -22.06 10.11 6.66
C VAL A 104 -23.03 11.14 6.10
N PHE A 105 -22.96 12.39 6.58
CA PHE A 105 -23.79 13.48 6.06
C PHE A 105 -23.54 13.72 4.56
N LEU A 106 -22.28 13.77 4.13
CA LEU A 106 -21.90 13.92 2.72
C LEU A 106 -22.41 12.75 1.88
N LEU A 107 -22.31 11.52 2.39
CA LEU A 107 -22.79 10.33 1.69
C LEU A 107 -24.31 10.35 1.50
N VAL A 108 -25.08 10.77 2.51
CA VAL A 108 -26.53 10.97 2.39
C VAL A 108 -26.86 12.04 1.35
N LEU A 109 -26.12 13.15 1.35
CA LEU A 109 -26.28 14.22 0.37
C LEU A 109 -26.04 13.70 -1.06
N ILE A 110 -24.95 12.97 -1.28
CA ILE A 110 -24.62 12.36 -2.59
C ILE A 110 -25.74 11.41 -3.04
N ILE A 111 -26.25 10.56 -2.17
CA ILE A 111 -27.36 9.65 -2.50
C ILE A 111 -28.63 10.44 -2.85
N ALA A 112 -28.96 11.48 -2.08
CA ALA A 112 -30.13 12.31 -2.34
C ALA A 112 -30.04 12.98 -3.73
N TYR A 113 -28.90 13.58 -4.07
CA TYR A 113 -28.67 14.15 -5.40
C TYR A 113 -28.72 13.08 -6.50
N MET A 114 -28.08 11.93 -6.29
CA MET A 114 -28.12 10.82 -7.24
C MET A 114 -29.57 10.37 -7.53
N LEU A 115 -30.43 10.30 -6.50
CA LEU A 115 -31.85 9.96 -6.68
C LEU A 115 -32.63 11.04 -7.43
N VAL A 116 -32.34 12.33 -7.19
CA VAL A 116 -32.94 13.44 -7.93
C VAL A 116 -32.56 13.35 -9.40
N GLU A 117 -31.27 13.17 -9.70
CA GLU A 117 -30.76 13.08 -11.07
C GLU A 117 -31.31 11.85 -11.80
N ILE A 118 -31.35 10.68 -11.14
CA ILE A 118 -31.97 9.48 -11.72
C ILE A 118 -33.45 9.72 -12.05
N ARG A 119 -34.19 10.42 -11.18
CA ARG A 119 -35.61 10.74 -11.44
C ARG A 119 -35.75 11.74 -12.58
N ALA A 120 -34.87 12.75 -12.68
CA ALA A 120 -34.86 13.71 -13.78
C ALA A 120 -34.57 13.01 -15.11
N LEU A 121 -33.54 12.17 -15.15
CA LEU A 121 -33.17 11.31 -16.28
C LEU A 121 -34.33 10.43 -16.74
N ARG A 122 -35.06 9.80 -15.80
CA ARG A 122 -36.22 8.96 -16.13
C ARG A 122 -37.40 9.75 -16.70
N ARG A 123 -37.60 11.02 -16.31
CA ARG A 123 -38.69 11.85 -16.82
C ARG A 123 -38.42 12.40 -18.22
N VAL A 124 -37.20 12.87 -18.47
CA VAL A 124 -36.82 13.57 -19.72
C VAL A 124 -36.28 12.60 -20.78
N GLY A 125 -35.75 11.45 -20.36
CA GLY A 125 -35.07 10.49 -21.23
C GLY A 125 -33.61 10.89 -21.47
N ALA A 126 -32.73 9.89 -21.60
CA ALA A 126 -31.28 10.11 -21.65
C ALA A 126 -30.84 11.02 -22.82
N GLY A 127 -31.50 10.92 -23.98
CA GLY A 127 -31.13 11.71 -25.16
C GLY A 127 -31.40 13.22 -25.03
N ALA A 128 -32.49 13.61 -24.35
CA ALA A 128 -32.82 15.02 -24.13
C ALA A 128 -32.15 15.60 -22.88
N TYR A 129 -31.83 14.77 -21.88
CA TYR A 129 -31.13 15.20 -20.66
C TYR A 129 -29.63 15.49 -20.89
N PHE A 130 -28.96 14.70 -21.74
CA PHE A 130 -27.53 14.93 -22.07
C PHE A 130 -27.31 15.79 -23.32
N GLY A 131 -28.39 16.21 -24.00
CA GLY A 131 -28.35 17.03 -25.21
C GLY A 131 -28.57 18.53 -24.97
N SER A 132 -28.83 18.95 -23.73
CA SER A 132 -28.95 20.36 -23.31
C SER A 132 -27.68 20.89 -22.67
#